data_AF-A0A662GWC6-F1
#
_entry.id   AF-A0A662GWC6-F1
#
_cell.length_a   1.000
_cell.length_b   1.000
_cell.length_c   1.000
_cell.angle_alpha   90.00
_cell.angle_beta   90.00
_cell.angle_gamma   90.00
#
_symmetry.space_group_name_H-M   'P 1'
#
loop_
_entity.id
_entity.type
_entity.pdbx_description
1 polymer ?
#
loop_
_entity_poly.entity_id
_entity_poly.type
_entity_poly.pdbx_seq_one_letter_code
_entity_poly.pdbx_strand_id
1 'polypeptide(L)'
;MRATALRLRVTGVVQGVGFRPFVYRLAVSMGLRGYVRNLGGAEVEIWVEGPEEAVRAFPRELVRRKPPSARIEGVEAVEVEPRGHPDFRILRSERGATALSMIPPDFGICEWCLREVLDERSRWYMYPFNSCAWCGPRFTMIEKIPYDRENTAMADFPLCEECLREYEDPGNVRRFHAQGISCPRCGPRAKLLDADGEVAEEDTVKAVLAAARLVDEGYVVAVKGIGGFHLAALASDDDVVLELRRRKRRPRKPFALMALDVDVCRELVVLSREALELLQSLERPIVVLPKREGAPVSEHVAPGLGTLGVMLPYTAMHYMILMETSDKFLIMTSGNPPGLPICADEEEALERLRGIADYFLVHNRRIVNRADDSVIRFTSGRPCFLRRSRGYAPTWVRLSFELERPVVAVGAMLSNTGAVGVGEYAIPTQYVGDVDNLENLRFLERALNFLIKCYKVDLKACVVAADKHPLYPTRRLAERLAEEHGAELVLVQHHHAHVASAMADARVPQGEEVAGIAVDGVGYGDDGRAWGGEVLRAKY
;
A
#
# COMPACT_ATOMS: atom_id res chain seq x y z
N MET A 1 -44.10 -20.43 1.38
CA MET A 1 -43.73 -19.01 1.53
C MET A 1 -43.21 -18.52 0.20
N ARG A 2 -43.62 -17.32 -0.26
CA ARG A 2 -43.05 -16.73 -1.48
C ARG A 2 -41.58 -16.42 -1.20
N ALA A 3 -40.68 -16.88 -2.05
CA ALA A 3 -39.26 -16.51 -1.94
C ALA A 3 -39.15 -14.99 -2.15
N THR A 4 -38.29 -14.34 -1.37
CA THR A 4 -37.93 -12.93 -1.57
C THR A 4 -36.53 -12.90 -2.17
N ALA A 5 -36.21 -11.87 -2.96
CA ALA A 5 -34.86 -11.65 -3.45
C ALA A 5 -34.41 -10.20 -3.29
N LEU A 6 -33.13 -10.02 -3.01
CA LEU A 6 -32.45 -8.73 -3.01
C LEU A 6 -31.27 -8.77 -3.97
N ARG A 7 -31.12 -7.69 -4.72
CA ARG A 7 -29.89 -7.35 -5.41
C ARG A 7 -29.18 -6.25 -4.62
N LEU A 8 -27.99 -6.56 -4.11
CA LEU A 8 -27.13 -5.62 -3.43
C LEU A 8 -26.00 -5.16 -4.35
N ARG A 9 -25.67 -3.88 -4.27
CA ARG A 9 -24.46 -3.28 -4.83
C ARG A 9 -23.64 -2.73 -3.67
N VAL A 10 -22.45 -3.28 -3.47
CA VAL A 10 -21.58 -2.96 -2.34
C VAL A 10 -20.36 -2.22 -2.87
N THR A 11 -20.06 -1.04 -2.33
CA THR A 11 -18.92 -0.19 -2.74
C THR A 11 -17.85 -0.10 -1.64
N GLY A 12 -16.60 0.15 -2.03
CA GLY A 12 -15.47 0.40 -1.13
C GLY A 12 -14.26 -0.50 -1.41
N VAL A 13 -13.45 -0.77 -0.39
CA VAL A 13 -12.35 -1.76 -0.47
C VAL A 13 -12.95 -3.16 -0.31
N VAL A 14 -13.59 -3.67 -1.36
CA VAL A 14 -14.31 -4.96 -1.35
C VAL A 14 -13.77 -5.96 -2.39
N GLN A 15 -12.77 -5.59 -3.17
CA GLN A 15 -12.11 -6.47 -4.14
C GLN A 15 -10.69 -6.83 -3.69
N GLY A 16 -10.27 -8.08 -3.91
CA GLY A 16 -8.96 -8.60 -3.49
C GLY A 16 -8.72 -8.69 -1.98
N VAL A 17 -9.79 -8.61 -1.19
CA VAL A 17 -9.76 -8.63 0.30
C VAL A 17 -10.51 -9.82 0.90
N GLY A 18 -10.72 -10.87 0.12
CA GLY A 18 -11.49 -12.06 0.55
C GLY A 18 -13.00 -11.84 0.67
N PHE A 19 -13.55 -10.76 0.09
CA PHE A 19 -14.96 -10.41 0.22
C PHE A 19 -15.90 -11.41 -0.47
N ARG A 20 -15.62 -11.80 -1.72
CA ARG A 20 -16.43 -12.81 -2.46
C ARG A 20 -16.53 -14.15 -1.70
N PRO A 21 -15.41 -14.76 -1.22
CA PRO A 21 -15.43 -15.90 -0.30
C PRO A 21 -16.31 -15.69 0.93
N PHE A 22 -16.20 -14.52 1.57
CA PHE A 22 -17.01 -14.19 2.74
C PHE A 22 -18.50 -14.13 2.42
N VAL A 23 -18.88 -13.44 1.33
CA VAL A 23 -20.26 -13.33 0.86
C VAL A 23 -20.85 -14.71 0.59
N TYR A 24 -20.10 -15.57 -0.11
CA TYR A 24 -20.51 -16.96 -0.37
C TYR A 24 -20.82 -17.69 0.94
N ARG A 25 -19.88 -17.71 1.89
CA ARG A 25 -20.08 -18.41 3.16
C ARG A 25 -21.22 -17.84 3.97
N LEU A 26 -21.35 -16.51 3.99
CA LEU A 26 -22.43 -15.84 4.70
C LEU A 26 -23.80 -16.25 4.12
N ALA A 27 -23.96 -16.16 2.80
CA ALA A 27 -25.20 -16.52 2.12
C ALA A 27 -25.57 -17.99 2.36
N VAL A 28 -24.60 -18.91 2.18
CA VAL A 28 -24.80 -20.35 2.43
C VAL A 28 -25.17 -20.61 3.89
N SER A 29 -24.50 -19.96 4.86
CA SER A 29 -24.80 -20.12 6.29
C SER A 29 -26.19 -19.62 6.68
N MET A 30 -26.77 -18.72 5.89
CA MET A 30 -28.12 -18.17 6.08
C MET A 30 -29.18 -18.91 5.24
N GLY A 31 -28.81 -19.99 4.54
CA GLY A 31 -29.72 -20.75 3.67
C GLY A 31 -30.16 -20.01 2.42
N LEU A 32 -29.40 -18.98 2.00
CA LEU A 32 -29.69 -18.15 0.84
C LEU A 32 -29.06 -18.72 -0.42
N ARG A 33 -29.70 -18.46 -1.56
CA ARG A 33 -29.27 -18.84 -2.91
C ARG A 33 -29.01 -17.61 -3.76
N GLY A 34 -28.33 -17.76 -4.88
CA GLY A 34 -28.00 -16.63 -5.77
C GLY A 34 -26.53 -16.58 -6.13
N TYR A 35 -25.93 -15.40 -6.10
CA TYR A 35 -24.54 -15.26 -6.51
C TYR A 35 -23.84 -14.04 -5.93
N VAL A 36 -22.51 -14.07 -6.01
CA VAL A 36 -21.65 -12.90 -5.85
C VAL A 36 -20.71 -12.78 -7.03
N ARG A 37 -20.52 -11.55 -7.53
CA ARG A 37 -19.55 -11.25 -8.57
C ARG A 37 -18.93 -9.88 -8.39
N ASN A 38 -17.67 -9.75 -8.78
CA ASN A 38 -17.07 -8.43 -8.96
C ASN A 38 -17.70 -7.81 -10.20
N LEU A 39 -18.19 -6.58 -10.06
CA LEU A 39 -18.48 -5.74 -11.21
C LEU A 39 -17.16 -5.11 -11.68
N GLY A 40 -17.17 -4.54 -12.88
CA GLY A 40 -16.05 -3.75 -13.38
C GLY A 40 -15.58 -2.66 -12.42
N GLY A 41 -16.52 -2.17 -11.59
CA GLY A 41 -16.44 -1.18 -10.52
C GLY A 41 -15.60 -1.58 -9.31
N ALA A 42 -15.45 -0.69 -8.31
CA ALA A 42 -14.96 -1.00 -6.96
C ALA A 42 -16.05 -1.72 -6.16
N GLU A 43 -16.89 -2.45 -6.88
CA GLU A 43 -18.20 -2.84 -6.45
C GLU A 43 -18.37 -4.33 -6.60
N VAL A 44 -19.15 -4.87 -5.69
CA VAL A 44 -19.56 -6.27 -5.71
C VAL A 44 -21.07 -6.29 -5.85
N GLU A 45 -21.55 -6.98 -6.87
CA GLU A 45 -22.96 -7.31 -6.99
C GLU A 45 -23.21 -8.62 -6.25
N ILE A 46 -24.23 -8.60 -5.39
CA ILE A 46 -24.69 -9.76 -4.66
C ILE A 46 -26.17 -9.95 -4.96
N TRP A 47 -26.54 -11.13 -5.45
CA TRP A 47 -27.92 -11.54 -5.55
C TRP A 47 -28.17 -12.58 -4.47
N VAL A 48 -29.12 -12.31 -3.58
CA VAL A 48 -29.58 -13.27 -2.56
C VAL A 48 -31.06 -13.49 -2.69
N GLU A 49 -31.48 -14.74 -2.67
CA GLU A 49 -32.89 -15.13 -2.66
C GLU A 49 -33.14 -16.31 -1.71
N GLY A 50 -34.29 -16.31 -1.05
CA GLY A 50 -34.61 -17.29 -0.02
C GLY A 50 -35.73 -16.86 0.93
N PRO A 51 -35.73 -17.37 2.17
CA PRO A 51 -36.69 -16.95 3.21
C PRO A 51 -36.59 -15.44 3.48
N GLU A 52 -37.73 -14.77 3.59
CA GLU A 52 -37.83 -13.32 3.74
C GLU A 52 -36.97 -12.77 4.90
N GLU A 53 -36.99 -13.45 6.04
CA GLU A 53 -36.21 -13.07 7.23
C GLU A 53 -34.70 -13.08 6.94
N ALA A 54 -34.20 -14.15 6.31
CA ALA A 54 -32.79 -14.29 5.97
C ALA A 54 -32.35 -13.25 4.93
N VAL A 55 -33.18 -13.00 3.92
CA VAL A 55 -32.91 -11.99 2.87
C VAL A 55 -32.85 -10.59 3.48
N ARG A 56 -33.81 -10.21 4.34
CA ARG A 56 -33.82 -8.89 5.00
C ARG A 56 -32.69 -8.71 6.02
N ALA A 57 -32.21 -9.78 6.65
CA ALA A 57 -31.09 -9.73 7.59
C ALA A 57 -29.73 -9.62 6.88
N PHE A 58 -29.62 -10.11 5.64
CA PHE A 58 -28.35 -10.25 4.93
C PHE A 58 -27.51 -8.96 4.83
N PRO A 59 -28.03 -7.77 4.47
CA PRO A 59 -27.23 -6.56 4.40
C PRO A 59 -26.60 -6.16 5.74
N ARG A 60 -27.32 -6.37 6.86
CA ARG A 60 -26.81 -6.05 8.20
C ARG A 60 -25.69 -7.00 8.60
N GLU A 61 -25.87 -8.30 8.34
CA GLU A 61 -24.86 -9.32 8.61
C GLU A 61 -23.61 -9.13 7.75
N LEU A 62 -23.79 -8.73 6.49
CA LEU A 62 -22.70 -8.40 5.57
C LEU A 62 -21.79 -7.31 6.15
N VAL A 63 -22.36 -6.23 6.66
CA VAL A 63 -21.60 -5.10 7.25
C VAL A 63 -20.96 -5.48 8.59
N ARG A 64 -21.67 -6.26 9.41
CA ARG A 64 -21.22 -6.68 10.74
C ARG A 64 -20.06 -7.67 10.69
N ARG A 65 -20.15 -8.69 9.82
CA ARG A 65 -19.23 -9.85 9.81
C ARG A 65 -18.13 -9.77 8.75
N LYS A 66 -18.04 -8.66 8.00
CA LYS A 66 -17.07 -8.46 6.92
C LYS A 66 -15.63 -8.81 7.33
N PRO A 67 -14.79 -9.28 6.39
CA PRO A 67 -13.37 -9.51 6.65
C PRO A 67 -12.66 -8.24 7.18
N PRO A 68 -11.62 -8.36 8.02
CA PRO A 68 -10.89 -7.21 8.56
C PRO A 68 -10.29 -6.30 7.48
N SER A 69 -9.89 -6.88 6.34
CA SER A 69 -9.34 -6.18 5.18
C SER A 69 -10.40 -5.46 4.34
N ALA A 70 -11.68 -5.73 4.55
CA ALA A 70 -12.77 -5.15 3.77
C ALA A 70 -13.31 -3.87 4.42
N ARG A 71 -13.34 -2.78 3.65
CA ARG A 71 -13.98 -1.52 4.05
C ARG A 71 -15.18 -1.28 3.14
N ILE A 72 -16.38 -1.38 3.71
CA ILE A 72 -17.63 -1.10 3.00
C ILE A 72 -17.95 0.38 3.18
N GLU A 73 -18.05 1.11 2.07
CA GLU A 73 -18.44 2.52 2.06
C GLU A 73 -19.95 2.69 1.84
N GLY A 74 -20.57 1.81 1.05
CA GLY A 74 -21.99 1.85 0.74
C GLY A 74 -22.56 0.47 0.44
N VAL A 75 -23.84 0.30 0.75
CA VAL A 75 -24.64 -0.88 0.40
C VAL A 75 -25.97 -0.38 -0.13
N GLU A 76 -26.17 -0.47 -1.44
CA GLU A 76 -27.47 -0.25 -2.06
C GLU A 76 -28.17 -1.61 -2.16
N ALA A 77 -29.38 -1.73 -1.62
CA ALA A 77 -30.16 -2.96 -1.69
C ALA A 77 -31.50 -2.67 -2.36
N VAL A 78 -31.82 -3.44 -3.39
CA VAL A 78 -33.06 -3.31 -4.16
C VAL A 78 -33.80 -4.65 -4.14
N GLU A 79 -35.09 -4.62 -3.80
CA GLU A 79 -35.97 -5.78 -3.93
C GLU A 79 -36.16 -6.15 -5.40
N VAL A 80 -36.03 -7.43 -5.70
CA VAL A 80 -36.10 -7.98 -7.05
C VAL A 80 -36.91 -9.26 -7.05
N GLU A 81 -37.42 -9.65 -8.22
CA GLU A 81 -38.12 -10.93 -8.37
C GLU A 81 -37.13 -12.11 -8.30
N PRO A 82 -37.40 -13.16 -7.49
CA PRO A 82 -36.55 -14.35 -7.41
C PRO A 82 -36.37 -15.02 -8.79
N ARG A 83 -35.14 -15.46 -9.08
CA ARG A 83 -34.79 -16.12 -10.35
C ARG A 83 -34.75 -17.64 -10.27
N GLY A 84 -34.90 -18.21 -9.07
CA GLY A 84 -34.90 -19.65 -8.87
C GLY A 84 -33.50 -20.27 -8.94
N HIS A 85 -32.48 -19.53 -8.50
CA HIS A 85 -31.12 -20.04 -8.37
C HIS A 85 -31.10 -21.31 -7.48
N PRO A 86 -30.48 -22.41 -7.95
CA PRO A 86 -30.50 -23.68 -7.21
C PRO A 86 -29.57 -23.66 -5.99
N ASP A 87 -28.50 -22.87 -6.05
CA ASP A 87 -27.43 -22.74 -5.07
C ASP A 87 -26.92 -21.28 -5.02
N PHE A 88 -25.95 -21.02 -4.14
CA PHE A 88 -25.21 -19.75 -4.14
C PHE A 88 -23.85 -19.96 -4.82
N ARG A 89 -23.46 -19.09 -5.77
CA ARG A 89 -22.19 -19.24 -6.51
C ARG A 89 -21.33 -17.99 -6.51
N ILE A 90 -20.01 -18.18 -6.47
CA ILE A 90 -19.07 -17.11 -6.87
C ILE A 90 -18.95 -17.16 -8.39
N LEU A 91 -19.50 -16.17 -9.08
CA LEU A 91 -19.40 -16.10 -10.53
C LEU A 91 -18.07 -15.47 -10.95
N ARG A 92 -17.59 -15.83 -12.15
CA ARG A 92 -16.42 -15.19 -12.76
C ARG A 92 -16.68 -13.71 -12.98
N SER A 93 -15.63 -12.90 -12.83
CA SER A 93 -15.64 -11.48 -13.16
C SER A 93 -15.99 -11.30 -14.64
N GLU A 94 -16.89 -10.36 -14.96
CA GLU A 94 -17.36 -10.14 -16.33
C GLU A 94 -16.29 -9.42 -17.18
N ARG A 95 -15.88 -10.03 -18.30
CA ARG A 95 -14.99 -9.41 -19.30
C ARG A 95 -15.78 -8.44 -20.16
N GLY A 96 -16.04 -7.26 -19.62
CA GLY A 96 -16.84 -6.21 -20.27
C GLY A 96 -17.12 -5.01 -19.37
N ALA A 97 -16.42 -4.94 -18.23
CA ALA A 97 -16.51 -3.91 -17.20
C ALA A 97 -16.73 -2.48 -17.75
N THR A 98 -17.94 -1.94 -17.51
CA THR A 98 -18.33 -0.54 -17.73
C THR A 98 -17.99 0.38 -16.55
N ALA A 99 -17.71 -0.16 -15.36
CA ALA A 99 -17.29 0.59 -14.17
C ALA A 99 -15.81 0.29 -13.82
N LEU A 100 -15.19 1.09 -12.93
CA LEU A 100 -13.76 1.02 -12.54
C LEU A 100 -13.52 0.30 -11.21
N SER A 101 -12.55 -0.61 -11.09
CA SER A 101 -12.31 -1.36 -9.83
C SER A 101 -11.15 -0.80 -9.02
N MET A 102 -11.37 -0.61 -7.71
CA MET A 102 -10.31 -0.18 -6.80
C MET A 102 -9.27 -1.30 -6.64
N ILE A 103 -8.02 -0.93 -6.94
CA ILE A 103 -6.87 -1.79 -6.68
C ILE A 103 -6.61 -1.78 -5.16
N PRO A 104 -6.67 -2.94 -4.49
CA PRO A 104 -6.45 -2.99 -3.05
C PRO A 104 -5.00 -2.63 -2.71
N PRO A 105 -4.77 -1.86 -1.63
CA PRO A 105 -3.42 -1.58 -1.16
C PRO A 105 -2.79 -2.83 -0.53
N ASP A 106 -1.48 -2.80 -0.33
CA ASP A 106 -0.78 -3.88 0.37
C ASP A 106 -1.14 -3.90 1.85
N PHE A 107 -1.31 -5.10 2.41
CA PHE A 107 -1.58 -5.28 3.83
C PHE A 107 -0.45 -6.04 4.51
N GLY A 108 -0.11 -5.62 5.72
CA GLY A 108 0.77 -6.34 6.62
C GLY A 108 0.19 -7.69 7.02
N ILE A 109 1.05 -8.63 7.40
CA ILE A 109 0.66 -9.97 7.84
C ILE A 109 -0.37 -9.89 8.98
N CYS A 110 -1.45 -10.68 8.85
CA CYS A 110 -2.46 -10.78 9.91
C CYS A 110 -1.99 -11.70 11.04
N GLU A 111 -2.55 -11.53 12.23
CA GLU A 111 -2.19 -12.33 13.41
C GLU A 111 -2.33 -13.84 13.19
N TRP A 112 -3.33 -14.29 12.43
CA TRP A 112 -3.53 -15.73 12.17
C TRP A 112 -2.44 -16.31 11.29
N CYS A 113 -2.04 -15.59 10.24
CA CYS A 113 -0.93 -16.03 9.40
C CYS A 113 0.40 -15.98 10.15
N LEU A 114 0.58 -15.01 11.04
CA LEU A 114 1.77 -14.95 11.89
C LEU A 114 1.82 -16.12 12.87
N ARG A 115 0.71 -16.47 13.53
CA ARG A 115 0.64 -17.66 14.41
C ARG A 115 1.00 -18.95 13.66
N GLU A 116 0.53 -19.10 12.42
CA GLU A 116 0.91 -20.24 11.57
C GLU A 116 2.39 -20.25 11.17
N VAL A 117 3.05 -19.10 11.14
CA VAL A 117 4.51 -19.03 10.89
C VAL A 117 5.29 -19.45 12.13
N LEU A 118 4.76 -19.17 13.33
CA LEU A 118 5.41 -19.47 14.60
C LEU A 118 5.07 -20.86 15.17
N ASP A 119 4.05 -21.53 14.63
CA ASP A 119 3.63 -22.87 15.07
C ASP A 119 4.42 -23.97 14.33
N GLU A 120 5.24 -24.74 15.06
CA GLU A 120 6.02 -25.86 14.55
C GLU A 120 5.19 -26.95 13.84
N ARG A 121 3.90 -27.05 14.18
CA ARG A 121 2.98 -28.04 13.57
C ARG A 121 2.38 -27.53 12.26
N SER A 122 2.51 -26.24 11.98
CA SER A 122 1.98 -25.62 10.78
C SER A 122 2.86 -25.93 9.58
N ARG A 123 2.24 -26.18 8.42
CA ARG A 123 2.95 -26.29 7.14
C ARG A 123 3.71 -25.02 6.75
N TRP A 124 3.35 -23.88 7.35
CA TRP A 124 4.00 -22.59 7.14
C TRP A 124 5.01 -22.23 8.23
N TYR A 125 5.38 -23.17 9.11
CA TYR A 125 6.39 -22.92 10.13
C TYR A 125 7.65 -22.29 9.52
N MET A 126 8.05 -21.12 10.05
CA MET A 126 9.17 -20.30 9.60
C MET A 126 9.13 -19.90 8.10
N TYR A 127 7.96 -19.92 7.46
CA TYR A 127 7.84 -19.54 6.05
C TYR A 127 7.64 -18.02 5.89
N PRO A 128 8.62 -17.27 5.33
CA PRO A 128 8.63 -15.80 5.36
C PRO A 128 7.59 -15.14 4.43
N PHE A 129 6.92 -15.91 3.57
CA PHE A 129 5.96 -15.42 2.58
C PHE A 129 4.52 -15.84 2.85
N ASN A 130 4.20 -16.40 4.03
CA ASN A 130 2.82 -16.81 4.35
C ASN A 130 1.86 -15.61 4.28
N SER A 131 0.73 -15.82 3.61
CA SER A 131 -0.35 -14.83 3.54
C SER A 131 -1.70 -15.52 3.28
N CYS A 132 -2.78 -14.79 3.48
CA CYS A 132 -4.14 -15.24 3.20
C CYS A 132 -4.95 -14.17 2.45
N ALA A 133 -6.24 -14.41 2.22
CA ALA A 133 -7.10 -13.47 1.52
C ALA A 133 -7.20 -12.09 2.22
N TRP A 134 -6.89 -12.01 3.52
CA TRP A 134 -7.01 -10.79 4.33
C TRP A 134 -5.71 -10.00 4.50
N CYS A 135 -4.57 -10.54 4.08
CA CYS A 135 -3.26 -9.90 4.33
C CYS A 135 -2.25 -10.16 3.21
N GLY A 136 -1.07 -9.57 3.32
CA GLY A 136 0.03 -9.71 2.38
C GLY A 136 -0.04 -8.72 1.21
N PRO A 137 0.91 -8.83 0.27
CA PRO A 137 1.02 -7.90 -0.85
C PRO A 137 -0.20 -7.96 -1.77
N ARG A 138 -0.52 -6.82 -2.38
CA ARG A 138 -1.59 -6.61 -3.35
C ARG A 138 -1.06 -5.72 -4.45
N PHE A 139 -1.19 -4.40 -4.29
CA PHE A 139 -0.71 -3.41 -5.24
C PHE A 139 0.72 -3.68 -5.71
N THR A 140 1.65 -4.01 -4.81
CA THR A 140 3.06 -4.20 -5.19
C THR A 140 3.32 -5.44 -6.06
N MET A 141 2.36 -6.36 -6.17
CA MET A 141 2.49 -7.55 -7.02
C MET A 141 1.51 -7.59 -8.20
N ILE A 142 0.62 -6.60 -8.36
CA ILE A 142 -0.37 -6.57 -9.44
C ILE A 142 0.26 -6.01 -10.72
N GLU A 143 0.22 -6.78 -11.80
CA GLU A 143 0.68 -6.34 -13.13
C GLU A 143 -0.45 -5.69 -13.93
N LYS A 144 -1.66 -6.24 -13.82
CA LYS A 144 -2.86 -5.74 -14.48
C LYS A 144 -4.12 -6.17 -13.74
N ILE A 145 -5.23 -5.52 -14.03
CA ILE A 145 -6.55 -5.89 -13.51
C ILE A 145 -7.31 -6.76 -14.53
N PRO A 146 -8.24 -7.64 -14.10
CA PRO A 146 -8.72 -7.89 -12.72
C PRO A 146 -7.71 -8.59 -11.81
N TYR A 147 -7.90 -8.47 -10.49
CA TYR A 147 -7.07 -9.11 -9.47
C TYR A 147 -7.32 -10.63 -9.40
N ASP A 148 -6.56 -11.35 -10.22
CA ASP A 148 -6.48 -12.80 -10.27
C ASP A 148 -4.99 -13.20 -10.35
N ARG A 149 -4.65 -14.40 -9.86
CA ARG A 149 -3.25 -14.85 -9.64
C ARG A 149 -2.40 -14.71 -10.90
N GLU A 150 -2.94 -15.04 -12.07
CA GLU A 150 -2.26 -14.96 -13.37
C GLU A 150 -1.91 -13.54 -13.81
N ASN A 151 -2.50 -12.51 -13.19
CA ASN A 151 -2.23 -11.10 -13.46
C ASN A 151 -1.31 -10.47 -12.39
N THR A 152 -0.60 -11.30 -11.63
CA THR A 152 0.29 -10.88 -10.54
C THR A 152 1.66 -11.57 -10.63
N ALA A 153 2.62 -11.08 -9.87
CA ALA A 153 3.92 -11.76 -9.69
C ALA A 153 3.79 -13.17 -9.06
N MET A 154 2.61 -13.58 -8.59
CA MET A 154 2.36 -14.95 -8.14
C MET A 154 2.09 -15.94 -9.28
N ALA A 155 1.97 -15.46 -10.53
CA ALA A 155 1.88 -16.29 -11.73
C ALA A 155 3.12 -17.17 -11.93
N ASP A 156 4.28 -16.69 -11.47
CA ASP A 156 5.58 -17.38 -11.54
C ASP A 156 5.65 -18.62 -10.61
N PHE A 157 4.62 -18.83 -9.77
CA PHE A 157 4.58 -19.84 -8.71
C PHE A 157 3.32 -20.72 -8.85
N PRO A 158 3.32 -21.80 -9.64
CA PRO A 158 2.17 -22.70 -9.76
C PRO A 158 1.80 -23.33 -8.40
N LEU A 159 0.50 -23.43 -8.09
CA LEU A 159 0.05 -24.00 -6.81
C LEU A 159 0.37 -25.50 -6.72
N CYS A 160 0.93 -25.94 -5.59
CA CYS A 160 0.98 -27.37 -5.27
C CYS A 160 -0.43 -27.90 -4.93
N GLU A 161 -0.60 -29.22 -4.95
CA GLU A 161 -1.89 -29.88 -4.70
C GLU A 161 -2.59 -29.45 -3.41
N GLU A 162 -1.84 -29.21 -2.33
CA GLU A 162 -2.43 -28.80 -1.06
C GLU A 162 -2.88 -27.34 -1.06
N CYS A 163 -2.09 -26.44 -1.66
CA CYS A 163 -2.49 -25.05 -1.82
C CYS A 163 -3.67 -24.91 -2.79
N LEU A 164 -3.72 -25.73 -3.84
CA LEU A 164 -4.86 -25.77 -4.76
C LEU A 164 -6.13 -26.23 -4.04
N ARG A 165 -6.05 -27.30 -3.24
CA ARG A 165 -7.16 -27.76 -2.40
C ARG A 165 -7.71 -26.66 -1.50
N GLU A 166 -6.84 -25.92 -0.80
CA GLU A 166 -7.28 -24.80 0.05
C GLU A 166 -7.79 -23.58 -0.71
N TYR A 167 -7.26 -23.35 -1.92
CA TYR A 167 -7.70 -22.30 -2.81
C TYR A 167 -9.13 -22.56 -3.31
N GLU A 168 -9.48 -23.82 -3.54
CA GLU A 168 -10.78 -24.26 -4.06
C GLU A 168 -11.79 -24.62 -2.96
N ASP A 169 -11.36 -24.86 -1.72
CA ASP A 169 -12.22 -25.24 -0.60
C ASP A 169 -13.05 -24.06 -0.06
N PRO A 170 -14.39 -24.05 -0.25
CA PRO A 170 -15.25 -22.98 0.26
C PRO A 170 -15.35 -22.95 1.79
N GLY A 171 -15.05 -24.07 2.46
CA GLY A 171 -14.95 -24.18 3.91
C GLY A 171 -13.72 -23.47 4.48
N ASN A 172 -12.68 -23.25 3.66
CA ASN A 172 -11.49 -22.55 4.09
C ASN A 172 -11.74 -21.04 4.17
N VAL A 173 -11.95 -20.56 5.41
CA VAL A 173 -12.35 -19.18 5.69
C VAL A 173 -11.34 -18.14 5.14
N ARG A 174 -10.04 -18.45 5.18
CA ARG A 174 -8.96 -17.51 4.89
C ARG A 174 -8.29 -17.72 3.53
N ARG A 175 -8.33 -18.92 2.97
CA ARG A 175 -7.57 -19.27 1.76
C ARG A 175 -8.41 -19.62 0.54
N PHE A 176 -9.73 -19.75 0.68
CA PHE A 176 -10.64 -19.86 -0.47
C PHE A 176 -10.47 -18.63 -1.39
N HIS A 177 -10.07 -18.86 -2.65
CA HIS A 177 -9.71 -17.83 -3.64
C HIS A 177 -8.65 -16.80 -3.19
N ALA A 178 -7.74 -17.16 -2.28
CA ALA A 178 -6.62 -16.30 -1.90
C ALA A 178 -5.56 -16.27 -3.01
N GLN A 179 -5.54 -15.22 -3.83
CA GLN A 179 -4.64 -15.12 -4.98
C GLN A 179 -3.14 -15.18 -4.59
N GLY A 180 -2.80 -14.69 -3.39
CA GLY A 180 -1.45 -14.72 -2.82
C GLY A 180 -1.08 -15.99 -2.05
N ILE A 181 -1.92 -17.04 -2.02
CA ILE A 181 -1.60 -18.28 -1.29
C ILE A 181 -0.30 -18.90 -1.84
N SER A 182 0.57 -19.31 -0.91
CA SER A 182 1.76 -20.10 -1.20
C SER A 182 2.22 -20.85 0.04
N CYS A 183 3.17 -21.78 -0.12
CA CYS A 183 3.81 -22.52 0.96
C CYS A 183 5.30 -22.80 0.60
N PRO A 184 6.10 -23.37 1.51
CA PRO A 184 7.51 -23.70 1.24
C PRO A 184 7.75 -24.58 0.00
N ARG A 185 6.74 -25.34 -0.46
CA ARG A 185 6.87 -26.21 -1.65
C ARG A 185 6.73 -25.44 -2.96
N CYS A 186 5.71 -24.59 -3.08
CA CYS A 186 5.36 -23.95 -4.35
C CYS A 186 5.63 -22.45 -4.43
N GLY A 187 5.92 -21.81 -3.29
CA GLY A 187 5.99 -20.37 -3.20
C GLY A 187 7.37 -19.77 -3.40
N PRO A 188 7.48 -18.45 -3.16
CA PRO A 188 8.75 -17.75 -3.20
C PRO A 188 9.78 -18.33 -2.22
N ARG A 189 11.06 -18.14 -2.58
CA ARG A 189 12.25 -18.51 -1.81
C ARG A 189 13.11 -17.29 -1.60
N ALA A 190 13.70 -17.20 -0.41
CA ALA A 190 14.71 -16.22 -0.08
C ALA A 190 16.12 -16.84 -0.16
N LYS A 191 17.12 -16.00 -0.40
CA LYS A 191 18.54 -16.35 -0.30
C LYS A 191 19.31 -15.13 0.23
N LEU A 192 20.46 -15.38 0.85
CA LEU A 192 21.39 -14.36 1.31
C LEU A 192 22.56 -14.27 0.33
N LEU A 193 22.86 -13.05 -0.12
CA LEU A 193 24.01 -12.75 -0.95
C LEU A 193 25.00 -11.87 -0.17
N ASP A 194 26.28 -11.96 -0.51
CA ASP A 194 27.29 -11.01 -0.08
C ASP A 194 27.28 -9.71 -0.91
N ALA A 195 28.24 -8.82 -0.64
CA ALA A 195 28.37 -7.53 -1.32
C ALA A 195 28.71 -7.61 -2.82
N ASP A 196 29.25 -8.74 -3.28
CA ASP A 196 29.58 -8.97 -4.69
C ASP A 196 28.48 -9.75 -5.42
N GLY A 197 27.44 -10.18 -4.70
CA GLY A 197 26.28 -10.88 -5.24
C GLY A 197 26.40 -12.41 -5.21
N GLU A 198 27.46 -12.94 -4.59
CA GLU A 198 27.66 -14.38 -4.44
C GLU A 198 26.77 -14.93 -3.32
N VAL A 199 26.33 -16.19 -3.48
CA VAL A 199 25.39 -16.81 -2.55
C VAL A 199 26.10 -17.21 -1.26
N ALA A 200 25.73 -16.55 -0.16
CA ALA A 200 26.20 -16.87 1.19
C ALA A 200 25.33 -17.95 1.86
N GLU A 201 24.02 -17.96 1.58
CA GLU A 201 23.08 -18.99 2.06
C GLU A 201 21.89 -19.10 1.10
N GLU A 202 21.55 -20.32 0.69
CA GLU A 202 20.49 -20.61 -0.29
C GLU A 202 19.19 -21.08 0.37
N ASP A 203 19.26 -21.68 1.56
CA ASP A 203 18.06 -22.11 2.28
C ASP A 203 17.29 -20.88 2.78
N THR A 204 16.00 -20.82 2.45
CA THR A 204 15.15 -19.66 2.73
C THR A 204 15.06 -19.32 4.21
N VAL A 205 14.98 -20.31 5.10
CA VAL A 205 14.86 -20.05 6.54
C VAL A 205 16.21 -19.65 7.10
N LYS A 206 17.26 -20.40 6.76
CA LYS A 206 18.62 -20.09 7.21
C LYS A 206 19.10 -18.73 6.71
N ALA A 207 18.75 -18.33 5.50
CA ALA A 207 19.10 -17.02 4.94
C ALA A 207 18.50 -15.87 5.77
N VAL A 208 17.23 -16.01 6.18
CA VAL A 208 16.55 -15.01 7.03
C VAL A 208 17.20 -14.94 8.42
N LEU A 209 17.50 -16.09 9.03
CA LEU A 209 18.16 -16.14 10.34
C LEU A 209 19.62 -15.64 10.28
N ALA A 210 20.34 -15.96 9.21
CA ALA A 210 21.70 -15.48 8.98
C ALA A 210 21.72 -13.96 8.81
N ALA A 211 20.76 -13.39 8.06
CA ALA A 211 20.61 -11.94 7.95
C ALA A 211 20.42 -11.27 9.31
N ALA A 212 19.61 -11.86 10.20
CA ALA A 212 19.41 -11.33 11.55
C ALA A 212 20.70 -11.35 12.37
N ARG A 213 21.45 -12.46 12.35
CA ARG A 213 22.74 -12.58 13.05
C ARG A 213 23.76 -11.57 12.53
N LEU A 214 23.84 -11.37 11.21
CA LEU A 214 24.74 -10.38 10.62
C LEU A 214 24.39 -8.96 11.04
N VAL A 215 23.11 -8.63 11.16
CA VAL A 215 22.71 -7.32 11.71
C VAL A 215 23.15 -7.19 13.17
N ASP A 216 22.96 -8.21 14.00
CA ASP A 216 23.42 -8.23 15.40
C ASP A 216 24.95 -8.12 15.53
N GLU A 217 25.71 -8.59 14.54
CA GLU A 217 27.16 -8.42 14.44
C GLU A 217 27.58 -7.00 14.00
N GLY A 218 26.62 -6.11 13.71
CA GLY A 218 26.85 -4.72 13.33
C GLY A 218 26.92 -4.46 11.82
N TYR A 219 26.65 -5.46 10.98
CA TYR A 219 26.60 -5.28 9.52
C TYR A 219 25.30 -4.59 9.06
N VAL A 220 25.38 -3.91 7.91
CA VAL A 220 24.21 -3.35 7.23
C VAL A 220 23.70 -4.36 6.20
N VAL A 221 22.47 -4.86 6.39
CA VAL A 221 21.87 -5.84 5.48
C VAL A 221 20.75 -5.21 4.66
N ALA A 222 20.82 -5.31 3.34
CA ALA A 222 19.74 -4.93 2.45
C ALA A 222 18.67 -6.04 2.41
N VAL A 223 17.45 -5.76 2.87
CA VAL A 223 16.35 -6.72 2.96
C VAL A 223 15.29 -6.42 1.91
N LYS A 224 15.02 -7.35 1.00
CA LYS A 224 13.95 -7.20 0.00
C LYS A 224 12.58 -7.36 0.67
N GLY A 225 11.87 -6.24 0.82
CA GLY A 225 10.51 -6.18 1.37
C GLY A 225 9.42 -6.41 0.31
N ILE A 226 8.19 -5.97 0.59
CA ILE A 226 7.07 -6.12 -0.37
C ILE A 226 7.03 -5.05 -1.45
N GLY A 227 7.50 -3.83 -1.14
CA GLY A 227 7.43 -2.65 -2.02
C GLY A 227 8.79 -2.09 -2.44
N GLY A 228 9.88 -2.62 -1.88
CA GLY A 228 11.26 -2.29 -2.21
C GLY A 228 12.21 -2.84 -1.15
N PHE A 229 13.49 -2.50 -1.26
CA PHE A 229 14.51 -2.89 -0.28
C PHE A 229 14.51 -1.98 0.95
N HIS A 230 14.79 -2.55 2.13
CA HIS A 230 15.18 -1.84 3.34
C HIS A 230 16.68 -2.00 3.57
N LEU A 231 17.32 -1.04 4.21
CA LEU A 231 18.61 -1.24 4.88
C LEU A 231 18.31 -1.48 6.37
N ALA A 232 18.63 -2.69 6.82
CA ALA A 232 18.56 -3.15 8.20
C ALA A 232 19.91 -2.94 8.89
N ALA A 233 19.89 -2.33 10.07
CA ALA A 233 21.08 -2.10 10.89
C ALA A 233 20.68 -1.92 12.37
N LEU A 234 21.62 -2.13 13.28
CA LEU A 234 21.43 -1.83 14.70
C LEU A 234 21.09 -0.34 14.89
N ALA A 235 20.15 -0.10 15.81
CA ALA A 235 19.70 1.25 16.17
C ALA A 235 20.24 1.70 17.54
N SER A 236 20.77 0.77 18.32
CA SER A 236 21.33 0.95 19.66
C SER A 236 22.82 1.31 19.65
N ASP A 237 23.54 0.91 18.60
CA ASP A 237 24.99 1.10 18.44
C ASP A 237 25.31 2.40 17.65
N ASP A 238 26.03 3.33 18.30
CA ASP A 238 26.39 4.62 17.69
C ASP A 238 27.28 4.47 16.45
N ASP A 239 28.25 3.56 16.46
CA ASP A 239 29.22 3.38 15.38
C ASP A 239 28.53 2.84 14.13
N VAL A 240 27.65 1.84 14.30
CA VAL A 240 26.83 1.27 13.21
C VAL A 240 25.93 2.34 12.58
N VAL A 241 25.28 3.16 13.41
CA VAL A 241 24.37 4.22 12.94
C VAL A 241 25.14 5.30 12.18
N LEU A 242 26.29 5.74 12.71
CA LEU A 242 27.15 6.74 12.09
C LEU A 242 27.73 6.23 10.76
N GLU A 243 28.15 4.97 10.70
CA GLU A 243 28.67 4.35 9.48
C GLU A 243 27.58 4.25 8.40
N LEU A 244 26.36 3.83 8.76
CA LEU A 244 25.21 3.84 7.85
C LEU A 244 24.94 5.26 7.32
N ARG A 245 25.01 6.30 8.17
CA ARG A 245 24.84 7.70 7.73
C ARG A 245 25.93 8.12 6.75
N ARG A 246 27.18 7.75 7.02
CA ARG A 246 28.33 8.04 6.16
C ARG A 246 28.14 7.41 4.78
N ARG A 247 27.88 6.10 4.73
CA ARG A 247 27.66 5.34 3.49
C ARG A 247 26.46 5.87 2.70
N LYS A 248 25.36 6.19 3.39
CA LYS A 248 24.13 6.72 2.76
C LYS A 248 24.17 8.23 2.49
N ARG A 249 25.26 8.94 2.84
CA ARG A 249 25.37 10.42 2.75
C ARG A 249 24.12 11.13 3.31
N ARG A 250 23.65 10.67 4.47
CA ARG A 250 22.40 11.14 5.11
C ARG A 250 22.72 11.66 6.51
N PRO A 251 23.19 12.92 6.67
CA PRO A 251 23.75 13.39 7.94
C PRO A 251 22.70 13.60 9.03
N ARG A 252 21.50 14.09 8.70
CA ARG A 252 20.49 14.47 9.71
C ARG A 252 19.12 13.83 9.57
N LYS A 253 18.69 13.49 8.35
CA LYS A 253 17.33 12.96 8.12
C LYS A 253 17.12 11.69 8.98
N PRO A 254 16.08 11.63 9.84
CA PRO A 254 15.92 10.57 10.83
C PRO A 254 15.72 9.21 10.17
N PHE A 255 16.24 8.15 10.78
CA PHE A 255 15.96 6.78 10.34
C PHE A 255 14.64 6.29 10.94
N ALA A 256 13.93 5.45 10.17
CA ALA A 256 12.75 4.75 10.66
C ALA A 256 13.20 3.49 11.38
N LEU A 257 12.53 3.17 12.48
CA LEU A 257 12.75 1.96 13.27
C LEU A 257 11.60 0.99 13.04
N MET A 258 11.91 -0.29 12.97
CA MET A 258 10.92 -1.36 13.05
C MET A 258 11.13 -2.10 14.36
N ALA A 259 10.09 -2.18 15.19
CA ALA A 259 10.09 -2.91 16.45
C ALA A 259 9.26 -4.19 16.31
N LEU A 260 9.68 -5.28 16.95
CA LEU A 260 9.05 -6.60 16.84
C LEU A 260 7.55 -6.57 17.16
N ASP A 261 7.20 -5.91 18.27
CA ASP A 261 5.84 -5.82 18.77
C ASP A 261 5.59 -4.50 19.51
N VAL A 262 4.38 -4.40 20.08
CA VAL A 262 3.93 -3.20 20.81
C VAL A 262 4.72 -2.98 22.09
N ASP A 263 5.17 -4.06 22.75
CA ASP A 263 5.89 -3.95 24.01
C ASP A 263 7.28 -3.37 23.78
N VAL A 264 7.99 -3.85 22.76
CA VAL A 264 9.25 -3.23 22.31
C VAL A 264 9.02 -1.77 21.90
N CYS A 265 7.93 -1.46 21.16
CA CYS A 265 7.60 -0.07 20.82
C CYS A 265 7.45 0.84 22.06
N ARG A 266 6.88 0.35 23.18
CA ARG A 266 6.69 1.13 24.41
C ARG A 266 8.00 1.50 25.09
N GLU A 267 9.06 0.76 24.83
CA GLU A 267 10.40 1.07 25.32
C GLU A 267 11.04 2.22 24.52
N LEU A 268 10.68 2.37 23.25
CA LEU A 268 11.26 3.38 22.35
C LEU A 268 10.52 4.73 22.39
N VAL A 269 9.19 4.70 22.47
CA VAL A 269 8.33 5.88 22.25
C VAL A 269 7.15 5.95 23.22
N VAL A 270 6.58 7.15 23.36
CA VAL A 270 5.32 7.37 24.07
C VAL A 270 4.14 7.01 23.16
N LEU A 271 3.38 5.97 23.54
CA LEU A 271 2.23 5.49 22.76
C LEU A 271 0.91 6.08 23.28
N SER A 272 0.14 6.72 22.40
CA SER A 272 -1.29 6.97 22.61
C SER A 272 -2.13 5.79 22.09
N ARG A 273 -3.43 5.80 22.38
CA ARG A 273 -4.37 4.80 21.85
C ARG A 273 -4.44 4.86 20.32
N GLU A 274 -4.53 6.06 19.76
CA GLU A 274 -4.62 6.28 18.31
C GLU A 274 -3.32 5.86 17.61
N ALA A 275 -2.17 6.10 18.24
CA ALA A 275 -0.88 5.63 17.73
C ALA A 275 -0.82 4.10 17.70
N LEU A 276 -1.32 3.43 18.75
CA LEU A 276 -1.40 1.98 18.81
C LEU A 276 -2.31 1.41 17.71
N GLU A 277 -3.48 2.02 17.50
CA GLU A 277 -4.42 1.63 16.44
C GLU A 277 -3.77 1.74 15.04
N LEU A 278 -2.99 2.80 14.78
CA LEU A 278 -2.22 2.94 13.54
C LEU A 278 -1.11 1.90 13.40
N LEU A 279 -0.32 1.67 14.45
CA LEU A 279 0.78 0.69 14.41
C LEU A 279 0.26 -0.74 14.22
N GLN A 280 -0.91 -1.06 14.78
CA GLN A 280 -1.57 -2.36 14.67
C GLN A 280 -2.46 -2.52 13.43
N SER A 281 -2.70 -1.43 12.68
CA SER A 281 -3.47 -1.45 11.44
C SER A 281 -2.89 -2.43 10.42
N LEU A 282 -3.71 -2.87 9.47
CA LEU A 282 -3.21 -3.71 8.37
C LEU A 282 -2.21 -2.93 7.50
N GLU A 283 -2.28 -1.61 7.47
CA GLU A 283 -1.38 -0.76 6.68
C GLU A 283 0.03 -0.66 7.27
N ARG A 284 0.20 -0.87 8.58
CA ARG A 284 1.50 -0.85 9.29
C ARG A 284 2.41 0.35 8.89
N PRO A 285 1.94 1.61 8.97
CA PRO A 285 2.74 2.77 8.61
C PRO A 285 3.87 3.01 9.62
N ILE A 286 4.85 3.83 9.22
CA ILE A 286 5.76 4.51 10.15
C ILE A 286 4.97 5.62 10.83
N VAL A 287 4.95 5.61 12.16
CA VAL A 287 4.29 6.63 12.99
C VAL A 287 5.36 7.43 13.72
N VAL A 288 5.35 8.75 13.53
CA VAL A 288 6.27 9.68 14.21
C VAL A 288 5.71 10.00 15.59
N LEU A 289 6.42 9.57 16.63
CA LEU A 289 5.97 9.63 18.02
C LEU A 289 7.05 10.22 18.93
N PRO A 290 6.68 10.83 20.06
CA PRO A 290 7.65 11.32 21.04
C PRO A 290 8.59 10.21 21.51
N LYS A 291 9.90 10.48 21.48
CA LYS A 291 10.93 9.57 22.00
C LYS A 291 10.72 9.43 23.50
N ARG A 292 10.81 8.20 24.02
CA ARG A 292 10.78 7.95 25.46
C ARG A 292 12.14 8.29 26.07
N GLU A 293 12.14 8.90 27.26
CA GLU A 293 13.37 9.12 28.02
C GLU A 293 14.04 7.78 28.35
N GLY A 294 15.34 7.68 28.12
CA GLY A 294 16.10 6.44 28.31
C GLY A 294 15.85 5.35 27.27
N ALA A 295 15.17 5.64 26.16
CA ALA A 295 15.02 4.69 25.06
C ALA A 295 16.41 4.17 24.61
N PRO A 296 16.59 2.85 24.42
CA PRO A 296 17.88 2.23 24.05
C PRO A 296 18.23 2.46 22.57
N VAL A 297 18.07 3.69 22.09
CA VAL A 297 18.25 4.09 20.69
C VAL A 297 19.29 5.19 20.65
N SER A 298 20.31 4.99 19.82
CA SER A 298 21.34 5.97 19.52
C SER A 298 20.71 7.34 19.19
N GLU A 299 21.26 8.41 19.75
CA GLU A 299 20.86 9.79 19.42
C GLU A 299 21.09 10.10 17.93
N HIS A 300 22.01 9.37 17.29
CA HIS A 300 22.29 9.50 15.87
C HIS A 300 21.19 8.91 15.00
N VAL A 301 20.20 8.18 15.52
CA VAL A 301 19.04 7.74 14.73
C VAL A 301 18.18 8.94 14.28
N ALA A 302 17.99 9.93 15.15
CA ALA A 302 17.17 11.11 14.91
C ALA A 302 17.81 12.37 15.55
N PRO A 303 18.96 12.82 15.05
CA PRO A 303 19.78 13.83 15.72
C PRO A 303 19.03 15.15 15.87
N GLY A 304 18.88 15.61 17.11
CA GLY A 304 18.22 16.88 17.45
C GLY A 304 16.67 16.83 17.40
N LEU A 305 16.07 15.64 17.28
CA LEU A 305 14.61 15.47 17.28
C LEU A 305 14.15 14.75 18.54
N GLY A 306 13.15 15.32 19.23
CA GLY A 306 12.46 14.66 20.36
C GLY A 306 11.48 13.56 19.94
N THR A 307 11.57 13.06 18.71
CA THR A 307 10.62 12.10 18.12
C THR A 307 11.33 11.02 17.34
N LEU A 308 10.79 9.80 17.35
CA LEU A 308 11.22 8.68 16.52
C LEU A 308 10.11 8.27 15.56
N GLY A 309 10.48 7.83 14.35
CA GLY A 309 9.56 7.16 13.43
C GLY A 309 9.61 5.67 13.66
N VAL A 310 8.53 5.07 14.16
CA VAL A 310 8.46 3.63 14.48
C VAL A 310 7.38 2.93 13.64
N MET A 311 7.61 1.67 13.26
CA MET A 311 6.62 0.79 12.64
C MET A 311 6.72 -0.63 13.22
N LEU A 312 5.68 -1.44 13.00
CA LEU A 312 5.67 -2.86 13.33
C LEU A 312 5.94 -3.72 12.08
N PRO A 313 6.45 -4.95 12.23
CA PRO A 313 6.70 -5.85 11.11
C PRO A 313 5.42 -6.11 10.33
N TYR A 314 5.50 -5.91 9.03
CA TYR A 314 4.38 -6.11 8.11
C TYR A 314 4.55 -7.36 7.23
N THR A 315 5.64 -8.12 7.38
CA THR A 315 5.78 -9.46 6.78
C THR A 315 6.29 -10.46 7.83
N ALA A 316 6.11 -11.75 7.57
CA ALA A 316 6.72 -12.80 8.36
C ALA A 316 8.25 -12.72 8.33
N MET A 317 8.85 -12.38 7.18
CA MET A 317 10.30 -12.16 7.07
C MET A 317 10.80 -11.11 8.05
N HIS A 318 10.18 -9.93 8.09
CA HIS A 318 10.56 -8.86 9.03
C HIS A 318 10.41 -9.32 10.49
N TYR A 319 9.31 -10.01 10.80
CA TYR A 319 9.08 -10.53 12.15
C TYR A 319 10.17 -11.54 12.54
N MET A 320 10.51 -12.48 11.65
CA MET A 320 11.55 -13.48 11.89
C MET A 320 12.93 -12.84 12.12
N ILE A 321 13.29 -11.81 11.34
CA ILE A 321 14.54 -11.07 11.54
C ILE A 321 14.56 -10.44 12.93
N LEU A 322 13.53 -9.67 13.27
CA LEU A 322 13.45 -8.97 14.56
C LEU A 322 13.38 -9.92 15.74
N MET A 323 12.68 -11.05 15.60
CA MET A 323 12.56 -12.08 16.63
C MET A 323 13.91 -12.73 16.93
N GLU A 324 14.78 -12.87 15.93
CA GLU A 324 16.11 -13.46 16.09
C GLU A 324 17.13 -12.45 16.64
N THR A 325 17.06 -11.17 16.24
CA THR A 325 17.98 -10.12 16.73
C THR A 325 17.86 -9.87 18.23
N SER A 326 18.93 -9.43 18.87
CA SER A 326 19.01 -9.25 20.33
C SER A 326 18.10 -8.11 20.82
N ASP A 327 18.14 -6.96 20.14
CA ASP A 327 17.41 -5.76 20.53
C ASP A 327 15.91 -5.83 20.24
N LYS A 328 15.47 -6.72 19.34
CA LYS A 328 14.08 -6.82 18.86
C LYS A 328 13.55 -5.57 18.15
N PHE A 329 14.40 -4.57 17.89
CA PHE A 329 14.12 -3.43 17.01
C PHE A 329 15.36 -3.09 16.19
N LEU A 330 15.15 -2.61 14.96
CA LEU A 330 16.23 -2.27 14.03
C LEU A 330 15.92 -0.99 13.27
N ILE A 331 16.94 -0.32 12.75
CA ILE A 331 16.75 0.62 11.64
C ILE A 331 16.19 -0.17 10.45
N MET A 332 15.10 0.31 9.86
CA MET A 332 14.54 -0.21 8.61
C MET A 332 14.25 0.98 7.70
N THR A 333 15.29 1.49 7.04
CA THR A 333 15.21 2.66 6.17
C THR A 333 15.19 2.26 4.70
N SER A 334 14.67 3.10 3.81
CA SER A 334 14.58 2.80 2.36
C SER A 334 15.95 2.46 1.74
N GLY A 335 16.04 1.37 0.99
CA GLY A 335 17.23 0.90 0.30
C GLY A 335 17.43 1.64 -1.01
N ASN A 336 17.95 2.87 -0.95
CA ASN A 336 18.29 3.67 -2.10
C ASN A 336 19.47 4.61 -1.82
N PRO A 337 20.24 4.97 -2.86
CA PRO A 337 21.11 6.14 -2.82
C PRO A 337 20.30 7.43 -2.58
N PRO A 338 20.94 8.50 -2.06
CA PRO A 338 20.31 9.81 -1.90
C PRO A 338 19.61 10.28 -3.18
N GLY A 339 18.38 10.77 -3.04
CA GLY A 339 17.60 11.35 -4.13
C GLY A 339 16.97 10.35 -5.11
N LEU A 340 17.40 9.08 -5.11
CA LEU A 340 16.87 8.05 -6.01
C LEU A 340 15.67 7.28 -5.40
N PRO A 341 14.82 6.66 -6.22
CA PRO A 341 13.71 5.86 -5.71
C PRO A 341 14.20 4.57 -5.06
N ILE A 342 13.38 3.98 -4.20
CA ILE A 342 13.67 2.70 -3.54
C ILE A 342 13.99 1.62 -4.59
N CYS A 343 15.05 0.83 -4.34
CA CYS A 343 15.38 -0.29 -5.23
C CYS A 343 14.29 -1.36 -5.11
N ALA A 344 13.97 -2.05 -6.20
CA ALA A 344 12.95 -3.11 -6.21
C ALA A 344 13.39 -4.42 -6.86
N ASP A 345 14.37 -4.36 -7.76
CA ASP A 345 14.98 -5.54 -8.36
C ASP A 345 16.38 -5.82 -7.75
N GLU A 346 16.82 -7.06 -7.89
CA GLU A 346 18.04 -7.56 -7.23
C GLU A 346 19.29 -6.99 -7.87
N GLU A 347 19.28 -6.88 -9.20
CA GLU A 347 20.38 -6.30 -9.98
C GLU A 347 20.58 -4.82 -9.63
N GLU A 348 19.49 -4.03 -9.61
CA GLU A 348 19.50 -2.63 -9.19
C GLU A 348 19.98 -2.48 -7.74
N ALA A 349 19.56 -3.36 -6.83
CA ALA A 349 19.97 -3.31 -5.44
C ALA A 349 21.48 -3.58 -5.29
N LEU A 350 22.00 -4.64 -5.91
CA LEU A 350 23.42 -4.99 -5.89
C LEU A 350 24.28 -3.87 -6.49
N GLU A 351 23.84 -3.27 -7.59
CA GLU A 351 24.57 -2.16 -8.23
C GLU A 351 24.54 -0.89 -7.36
N ARG A 352 23.35 -0.46 -6.91
CA ARG A 352 23.16 0.86 -6.29
C ARG A 352 23.45 0.90 -4.80
N LEU A 353 23.32 -0.22 -4.10
CA LEU A 353 23.59 -0.31 -2.67
C LEU A 353 24.99 -0.85 -2.39
N ARG A 354 25.80 -1.08 -3.43
CA ARG A 354 27.21 -1.43 -3.29
C ARG A 354 27.95 -0.37 -2.46
N GLY A 355 28.68 -0.81 -1.45
CA GLY A 355 29.36 0.08 -0.50
C GLY A 355 28.42 0.79 0.49
N ILE A 356 27.12 0.46 0.48
CA ILE A 356 26.17 0.83 1.53
C ILE A 356 25.82 -0.38 2.37
N ALA A 357 25.29 -1.44 1.73
CA ALA A 357 25.00 -2.71 2.37
C ALA A 357 26.20 -3.67 2.26
N ASP A 358 26.40 -4.47 3.30
CA ASP A 358 27.41 -5.52 3.37
C ASP A 358 26.85 -6.86 2.84
N TYR A 359 25.54 -7.07 3.00
CA TYR A 359 24.83 -8.29 2.55
C TYR A 359 23.44 -7.96 2.00
N PHE A 360 22.89 -8.89 1.22
CA PHE A 360 21.58 -8.73 0.57
C PHE A 360 20.70 -9.96 0.81
N LEU A 361 19.65 -9.80 1.61
CA LEU A 361 18.59 -10.79 1.75
C LEU A 361 17.54 -10.55 0.65
N VAL A 362 17.56 -11.39 -0.39
CA VAL A 362 16.73 -11.25 -1.58
C VAL A 362 15.70 -12.38 -1.70
N HIS A 363 14.73 -12.24 -2.61
CA HIS A 363 13.74 -13.28 -2.88
C HIS A 363 13.19 -13.23 -4.31
N ASN A 364 12.83 -14.39 -4.85
CA ASN A 364 12.42 -14.52 -6.24
C ASN A 364 10.99 -14.03 -6.58
N ARG A 365 10.20 -13.53 -5.62
CA ARG A 365 8.95 -12.80 -5.95
C ARG A 365 9.27 -11.41 -6.47
N ARG A 366 8.83 -11.09 -7.69
CA ARG A 366 9.00 -9.75 -8.29
C ARG A 366 8.19 -8.69 -7.54
N ILE A 367 8.75 -7.48 -7.45
CA ILE A 367 8.06 -6.27 -7.00
C ILE A 367 7.67 -5.50 -8.25
N VAL A 368 6.38 -5.53 -8.59
CA VAL A 368 5.85 -4.94 -9.83
C VAL A 368 5.70 -3.42 -9.66
N ASN A 369 5.08 -3.01 -8.55
CA ASN A 369 4.91 -1.60 -8.23
C ASN A 369 5.74 -1.29 -6.98
N ARG A 370 6.71 -0.37 -7.12
CA ARG A 370 7.48 0.16 -5.99
C ARG A 370 6.55 0.86 -5.02
N ALA A 371 6.76 0.70 -3.73
CA ALA A 371 6.02 1.41 -2.70
C ALA A 371 6.88 1.62 -1.46
N ASP A 372 7.33 2.86 -1.25
CA ASP A 372 7.93 3.30 0.02
C ASP A 372 6.95 3.08 1.19
N ASP A 373 7.47 2.94 2.41
CA ASP A 373 6.64 2.96 3.61
C ASP A 373 5.91 4.29 3.77
N SER A 374 4.64 4.24 4.11
CA SER A 374 3.87 5.43 4.48
C SER A 374 4.34 5.97 5.83
N VAL A 375 4.34 7.30 5.97
CA VAL A 375 4.76 8.00 7.19
C VAL A 375 3.64 8.91 7.67
N ILE A 376 3.24 8.74 8.91
CA ILE A 376 2.18 9.50 9.57
C ILE A 376 2.75 10.24 10.78
N ARG A 377 2.31 11.48 10.97
CA ARG A 377 2.59 12.27 12.17
C ARG A 377 1.26 12.76 12.75
N PHE A 378 1.19 12.93 14.06
CA PHE A 378 0.09 13.63 14.69
C PHE A 378 0.25 15.16 14.57
N THR A 379 -0.78 15.84 14.07
CA THR A 379 -0.88 17.31 14.08
C THR A 379 -2.18 17.66 14.79
N SER A 380 -2.10 18.43 15.88
CA SER A 380 -3.26 18.77 16.73
C SER A 380 -4.09 17.54 17.15
N GLY A 381 -3.41 16.44 17.52
CA GLY A 381 -4.04 15.19 17.95
C GLY A 381 -4.65 14.34 16.83
N ARG A 382 -4.57 14.76 15.56
CA ARG A 382 -5.08 14.00 14.41
C ARG A 382 -3.95 13.43 13.56
N PRO A 383 -4.08 12.22 13.01
CA PRO A 383 -3.09 11.66 12.11
C PRO A 383 -3.09 12.40 10.77
N CYS A 384 -1.90 12.80 10.31
CA CYS A 384 -1.66 13.44 9.03
C CYS A 384 -0.55 12.71 8.29
N PHE A 385 -0.73 12.47 6.99
CA PHE A 385 0.33 11.89 6.16
C PHE A 385 1.46 12.91 5.97
N LEU A 386 2.68 12.49 6.27
CA LEU A 386 3.88 13.10 5.71
C LEU A 386 4.24 12.44 4.37
N ARG A 387 3.88 11.15 4.23
CA ARG A 387 4.07 10.35 3.03
C ARG A 387 2.96 9.32 2.92
N ARG A 388 2.24 9.33 1.80
CA ARG A 388 1.19 8.36 1.48
C ARG A 388 1.69 7.40 0.39
N SER A 389 1.89 6.14 0.72
CA SER A 389 2.47 5.12 -0.16
C SER A 389 2.00 3.72 0.26
N ARG A 390 2.88 2.77 0.65
CA ARG A 390 2.50 1.40 1.05
C ARG A 390 1.38 1.40 2.09
N GLY A 391 0.39 0.52 1.91
CA GLY A 391 -0.79 0.43 2.78
C GLY A 391 -1.95 1.35 2.40
N TYR A 392 -1.69 2.41 1.63
CA TYR A 392 -2.72 3.41 1.30
C TYR A 392 -2.82 3.68 -0.20
N ALA A 393 -1.71 3.68 -0.93
CA ALA A 393 -1.73 3.77 -2.38
C ALA A 393 -2.10 2.40 -2.99
N PRO A 394 -2.93 2.36 -4.05
CA PRO A 394 -3.59 3.45 -4.76
C PRO A 394 -5.07 3.59 -4.35
N THR A 395 -5.41 3.47 -3.06
CA THR A 395 -6.79 3.66 -2.58
C THR A 395 -7.30 5.02 -3.00
N TRP A 396 -8.55 5.07 -3.43
CA TRP A 396 -9.18 6.26 -3.99
C TRP A 396 -9.47 7.31 -2.92
N VAL A 397 -9.43 8.56 -3.33
CA VAL A 397 -9.95 9.71 -2.58
C VAL A 397 -11.26 10.11 -3.27
N ARG A 398 -12.36 10.02 -2.54
CA ARG A 398 -13.69 10.37 -3.07
C ARG A 398 -13.93 11.86 -2.95
N LEU A 399 -14.19 12.49 -4.08
CA LEU A 399 -14.55 13.90 -4.22
C LEU A 399 -16.03 14.11 -3.87
N SER A 400 -16.41 15.36 -3.64
CA SER A 400 -17.80 15.79 -3.42
C SER A 400 -18.57 16.06 -4.73
N PHE A 401 -17.91 15.86 -5.87
CA PHE A 401 -18.43 16.12 -7.21
C PHE A 401 -17.86 15.12 -8.21
N GLU A 402 -18.49 15.04 -9.38
CA GLU A 402 -18.06 14.20 -10.48
C GLU A 402 -17.22 15.00 -11.48
N LEU A 403 -16.09 14.43 -11.92
CA LEU A 403 -15.24 15.01 -12.94
C LEU A 403 -15.89 14.82 -14.32
N GLU A 404 -16.07 15.91 -15.06
CA GLU A 404 -16.64 15.88 -16.42
C GLU A 404 -15.79 15.07 -17.41
N ARG A 405 -14.48 15.08 -17.20
CA ARG A 405 -13.48 14.36 -17.99
C ARG A 405 -12.46 13.69 -17.07
N PRO A 406 -11.87 12.56 -17.47
CA PRO A 406 -10.72 12.01 -16.75
C PRO A 406 -9.59 13.02 -16.64
N VAL A 407 -8.85 13.00 -15.52
CA VAL A 407 -7.71 13.90 -15.28
C VAL A 407 -6.46 13.10 -15.04
N VAL A 408 -5.33 13.50 -15.62
CA VAL A 408 -4.00 12.98 -15.28
C VAL A 408 -3.21 14.13 -14.66
N ALA A 409 -3.02 14.11 -13.35
CA ALA A 409 -2.28 15.12 -12.61
C ALA A 409 -0.84 14.64 -12.33
N VAL A 410 0.16 15.39 -12.81
CA VAL A 410 1.58 15.03 -12.63
C VAL A 410 2.16 15.50 -11.29
N GLY A 411 1.50 16.45 -10.63
CA GLY A 411 1.92 16.99 -9.33
C GLY A 411 3.12 17.95 -9.39
N ALA A 412 3.65 18.26 -8.20
CA ALA A 412 4.80 19.14 -8.01
C ALA A 412 6.14 18.38 -8.15
N MET A 413 7.27 19.10 -8.12
CA MET A 413 8.60 18.50 -8.25
C MET A 413 9.06 17.77 -6.97
N LEU A 414 8.93 18.40 -5.80
CA LEU A 414 9.43 17.83 -4.54
C LEU A 414 8.36 16.95 -3.88
N SER A 415 8.79 15.84 -3.27
CA SER A 415 7.92 14.89 -2.56
C SER A 415 6.67 14.51 -3.37
N ASN A 416 6.86 14.28 -4.67
CA ASN A 416 5.80 14.18 -5.66
C ASN A 416 4.92 12.95 -5.43
N THR A 417 3.62 13.15 -5.61
CA THR A 417 2.65 12.11 -5.94
C THR A 417 1.85 12.56 -7.17
N GLY A 418 1.73 11.69 -8.18
CA GLY A 418 0.83 11.91 -9.30
C GLY A 418 -0.56 11.37 -9.00
N ALA A 419 -1.56 11.66 -9.83
CA ALA A 419 -2.90 11.10 -9.68
C ALA A 419 -3.64 10.93 -11.01
N VAL A 420 -4.55 9.98 -11.02
CA VAL A 420 -5.57 9.82 -12.07
C VAL A 420 -6.94 10.11 -11.46
N GLY A 421 -7.68 11.04 -12.04
CA GLY A 421 -9.06 11.37 -11.67
C GLY A 421 -10.05 10.75 -12.64
N VAL A 422 -11.05 10.03 -12.15
CA VAL A 422 -12.17 9.52 -12.98
C VAL A 422 -13.46 9.49 -12.16
N GLY A 423 -14.57 9.97 -12.74
CA GLY A 423 -15.84 10.08 -12.05
C GLY A 423 -15.70 10.94 -10.79
N GLU A 424 -16.18 10.46 -9.64
CA GLU A 424 -16.05 11.15 -8.35
C GLU A 424 -14.75 10.81 -7.58
N TYR A 425 -13.73 10.24 -8.24
CA TYR A 425 -12.54 9.71 -7.56
C TYR A 425 -11.24 10.33 -8.06
N ALA A 426 -10.37 10.73 -7.14
CA ALA A 426 -8.95 11.00 -7.38
C ALA A 426 -8.11 9.83 -6.86
N ILE A 427 -7.23 9.28 -7.71
CA ILE A 427 -6.50 8.04 -7.45
C ILE A 427 -5.01 8.35 -7.44
N PRO A 428 -4.41 8.55 -6.26
CA PRO A 428 -3.01 8.91 -6.17
C PRO A 428 -2.12 7.71 -6.50
N THR A 429 -0.98 7.98 -7.13
CA THR A 429 0.15 7.04 -7.15
C THR A 429 0.66 6.81 -5.72
N GLN A 430 1.59 5.89 -5.58
CA GLN A 430 2.51 5.86 -4.45
C GLN A 430 3.38 7.13 -4.42
N TYR A 431 4.08 7.32 -3.30
CA TYR A 431 5.12 8.34 -3.18
C TYR A 431 6.22 8.11 -4.21
N VAL A 432 6.50 9.11 -5.04
CA VAL A 432 7.55 9.04 -6.06
C VAL A 432 8.89 9.54 -5.53
N GLY A 433 8.88 10.60 -4.72
CA GLY A 433 10.09 11.30 -4.30
C GLY A 433 10.28 12.64 -5.00
N ASP A 434 11.51 13.15 -4.97
CA ASP A 434 11.85 14.43 -5.58
C ASP A 434 12.16 14.20 -7.07
N VAL A 435 11.35 14.77 -7.96
CA VAL A 435 11.43 14.54 -9.40
C VAL A 435 12.37 15.55 -10.07
N ASP A 436 13.53 15.73 -9.46
CA ASP A 436 14.64 16.58 -9.94
C ASP A 436 15.66 15.80 -10.79
N ASN A 437 15.49 14.48 -10.89
CA ASN A 437 16.30 13.56 -11.68
C ASN A 437 15.45 12.69 -12.62
N LEU A 438 16.11 12.12 -13.64
CA LEU A 438 15.46 11.37 -14.70
C LEU A 438 14.86 10.04 -14.20
N GLU A 439 15.50 9.39 -13.24
CA GLU A 439 15.08 8.14 -12.64
C GLU A 439 13.72 8.29 -11.94
N ASN A 440 13.55 9.34 -11.13
CA ASN A 440 12.29 9.66 -10.47
C ASN A 440 11.21 10.11 -11.46
N LEU A 441 11.57 10.87 -12.50
CA LEU A 441 10.61 11.27 -13.53
C LEU A 441 10.08 10.06 -14.31
N ARG A 442 10.97 9.13 -14.69
CA ARG A 442 10.57 7.85 -15.30
C ARG A 442 9.76 6.98 -14.34
N PHE A 443 10.02 7.07 -13.04
CA PHE A 443 9.21 6.36 -12.05
C PHE A 443 7.79 6.94 -11.96
N LEU A 444 7.64 8.28 -11.89
CA LEU A 444 6.34 8.95 -11.95
C LEU A 444 5.55 8.54 -13.19
N GLU A 445 6.19 8.62 -14.36
CA GLU A 445 5.56 8.26 -15.63
C GLU A 445 5.10 6.79 -15.65
N ARG A 446 5.92 5.85 -15.17
CA ARG A 446 5.51 4.44 -15.04
C ARG A 446 4.32 4.26 -14.09
N ALA A 447 4.33 4.95 -12.94
CA ALA A 447 3.25 4.87 -11.96
C ALA A 447 1.93 5.43 -12.51
N LEU A 448 1.96 6.58 -13.18
CA LEU A 448 0.79 7.15 -13.87
C LEU A 448 0.28 6.22 -14.97
N ASN A 449 1.18 5.71 -15.82
CA ASN A 449 0.81 4.79 -16.90
C ASN A 449 0.17 3.49 -16.39
N PHE A 450 0.59 2.99 -15.23
CA PHE A 450 -0.07 1.86 -14.59
C PHE A 450 -1.53 2.18 -14.25
N LEU A 451 -1.79 3.33 -13.61
CA LEU A 451 -3.15 3.75 -13.26
C LEU A 451 -3.99 4.06 -14.50
N ILE A 452 -3.43 4.76 -15.50
CA ILE A 452 -4.09 5.06 -16.79
C ILE A 452 -4.57 3.77 -17.46
N LYS A 453 -3.71 2.74 -17.54
CA LYS A 453 -4.06 1.44 -18.13
C LYS A 453 -5.11 0.70 -17.31
N CYS A 454 -4.95 0.68 -15.98
CA CYS A 454 -5.89 -0.02 -15.10
C CYS A 454 -7.28 0.62 -15.16
N TYR A 455 -7.37 1.95 -15.14
CA TYR A 455 -8.64 2.67 -15.19
C TYR A 455 -9.11 3.01 -16.61
N LYS A 456 -8.43 2.48 -17.64
CA LYS A 456 -8.76 2.64 -19.05
C LYS A 456 -9.01 4.11 -19.43
N VAL A 457 -8.19 5.02 -18.90
CA VAL A 457 -8.29 6.45 -19.19
C VAL A 457 -7.92 6.67 -20.65
N ASP A 458 -8.87 7.22 -21.42
CA ASP A 458 -8.59 7.69 -22.77
C ASP A 458 -7.85 9.03 -22.68
N LEU A 459 -6.55 8.99 -22.99
CA LEU A 459 -5.69 10.17 -22.93
C LEU A 459 -6.13 11.27 -23.92
N LYS A 460 -6.85 10.94 -25.00
CA LYS A 460 -7.35 11.95 -25.96
C LYS A 460 -8.53 12.75 -25.40
N ALA A 461 -9.27 12.17 -24.47
CA ALA A 461 -10.44 12.78 -23.84
C ALA A 461 -10.15 13.29 -22.42
N CYS A 462 -8.89 13.24 -21.98
CA CYS A 462 -8.49 13.63 -20.63
C CYS A 462 -8.02 15.09 -20.54
N VAL A 463 -7.97 15.60 -19.32
CA VAL A 463 -7.25 16.82 -18.96
C VAL A 463 -5.94 16.41 -18.30
N VAL A 464 -4.82 16.98 -18.74
CA VAL A 464 -3.53 16.84 -18.07
C VAL A 464 -3.33 18.05 -17.17
N ALA A 465 -3.12 17.83 -15.87
CA ALA A 465 -2.95 18.89 -14.88
C ALA A 465 -1.51 18.93 -14.36
N ALA A 466 -0.91 20.12 -14.34
CA ALA A 466 0.46 20.33 -13.84
C ALA A 466 0.57 21.60 -13.00
N ASP A 467 1.62 21.68 -12.19
CA ASP A 467 2.00 22.91 -11.51
C ASP A 467 2.33 24.02 -12.51
N LYS A 468 1.97 25.27 -12.20
CA LYS A 468 2.32 26.44 -13.03
C LYS A 468 3.82 26.67 -13.18
N HIS A 469 4.67 26.15 -12.30
CA HIS A 469 6.11 26.37 -12.34
C HIS A 469 6.73 25.94 -13.69
N PRO A 470 7.29 26.88 -14.49
CA PRO A 470 7.71 26.61 -15.87
C PRO A 470 8.90 25.66 -16.01
N LEU A 471 9.73 25.55 -14.98
CA LEU A 471 10.94 24.71 -15.01
C LEU A 471 10.78 23.33 -14.37
N TYR A 472 9.60 22.98 -13.86
CA TYR A 472 9.43 21.66 -13.25
C TYR A 472 9.51 20.55 -14.32
N PRO A 473 10.31 19.49 -14.09
CA PRO A 473 10.31 18.32 -14.97
C PRO A 473 8.93 17.68 -15.10
N THR A 474 8.11 17.74 -14.04
CA THR A 474 6.72 17.28 -14.08
C THR A 474 5.88 18.09 -15.07
N ARG A 475 6.04 19.41 -15.14
CA ARG A 475 5.36 20.25 -16.13
C ARG A 475 5.76 19.88 -17.56
N ARG A 476 7.04 19.63 -17.82
CA ARG A 476 7.50 19.16 -19.14
C ARG A 476 6.91 17.80 -19.52
N LEU A 477 6.78 16.90 -18.55
CA LEU A 477 6.09 15.61 -18.76
C LEU A 477 4.62 15.83 -19.13
N ALA A 478 3.93 16.75 -18.46
CA ALA A 478 2.54 17.09 -18.77
C ALA A 478 2.36 17.72 -20.15
N GLU A 479 3.25 18.66 -20.53
CA GLU A 479 3.27 19.26 -21.87
C GLU A 479 3.45 18.19 -22.95
N ARG A 480 4.42 17.28 -22.78
CA ARG A 480 4.62 16.14 -23.69
C ARG A 480 3.38 15.25 -23.80
N LEU A 481 2.79 14.85 -22.66
CA LEU A 481 1.60 13.99 -22.65
C LEU A 481 0.41 14.65 -23.38
N ALA A 482 0.23 15.96 -23.17
CA ALA A 482 -0.81 16.74 -23.81
C ALA A 482 -0.60 16.84 -25.33
N GLU A 483 0.62 17.14 -25.78
CA GLU A 483 0.97 17.23 -27.20
C GLU A 483 0.83 15.87 -27.92
N GLU A 484 1.36 14.79 -27.34
CA GLU A 484 1.33 13.45 -27.93
C GLU A 484 -0.09 12.91 -28.13
N HIS A 485 -1.02 13.28 -27.25
CA HIS A 485 -2.39 12.74 -27.24
C HIS A 485 -3.45 13.76 -27.67
N GLY A 486 -3.07 15.02 -27.94
CA GLY A 486 -4.02 16.11 -28.19
C GLY A 486 -4.92 16.41 -26.99
N ALA A 487 -4.42 16.19 -25.77
CA ALA A 487 -5.15 16.42 -24.53
C ALA A 487 -5.09 17.89 -24.11
N GLU A 488 -6.06 18.34 -23.31
CA GLU A 488 -6.03 19.69 -22.76
C GLU A 488 -5.04 19.77 -21.58
N LEU A 489 -4.14 20.75 -21.60
CA LEU A 489 -3.23 21.03 -20.49
C LEU A 489 -3.78 22.15 -19.60
N VAL A 490 -3.95 21.87 -18.31
CA VAL A 490 -4.35 22.85 -17.29
C VAL A 490 -3.20 23.05 -16.30
N LEU A 491 -2.79 24.31 -16.15
CA LEU A 491 -1.75 24.70 -15.18
C LEU A 491 -2.41 25.24 -13.90
N VAL A 492 -2.12 24.60 -12.76
CA VAL A 492 -2.71 24.91 -11.46
C VAL A 492 -1.67 25.59 -10.57
N GLN A 493 -2.10 26.63 -9.84
CA GLN A 493 -1.21 27.34 -8.93
C GLN A 493 -0.92 26.49 -7.67
N HIS A 494 0.33 26.48 -7.21
CA HIS A 494 0.82 25.58 -6.17
C HIS A 494 0.06 25.68 -4.83
N HIS A 495 -0.12 26.90 -4.33
CA HIS A 495 -0.79 27.15 -3.04
C HIS A 495 -2.30 26.88 -3.13
N HIS A 496 -2.91 27.20 -4.29
CA HIS A 496 -4.30 26.85 -4.57
C HIS A 496 -4.49 25.34 -4.59
N ALA A 497 -3.56 24.58 -5.18
CA ALA A 497 -3.57 23.11 -5.14
C ALA A 497 -3.44 22.57 -3.70
N HIS A 498 -2.62 23.19 -2.85
CA HIS A 498 -2.56 22.85 -1.43
C HIS A 498 -3.91 23.04 -0.73
N VAL A 499 -4.55 24.19 -0.91
CA VAL A 499 -5.88 24.45 -0.32
C VAL A 499 -6.94 23.49 -0.90
N ALA A 500 -6.96 23.29 -2.21
CA ALA A 500 -7.89 22.39 -2.88
C ALA A 500 -7.74 20.93 -2.41
N SER A 501 -6.53 20.48 -2.09
CA SER A 501 -6.30 19.15 -1.51
C SER A 501 -6.95 18.98 -0.14
N ALA A 502 -6.89 20.01 0.72
CA ALA A 502 -7.56 20.01 2.02
C ALA A 502 -9.09 20.09 1.87
N MET A 503 -9.59 20.85 0.88
CA MET A 503 -11.01 20.89 0.53
C MET A 503 -11.51 19.52 0.08
N ALA A 504 -10.75 18.81 -0.75
CA ALA A 504 -11.08 17.47 -1.22
C ALA A 504 -11.13 16.46 -0.07
N ASP A 505 -10.16 16.50 0.86
CA ASP A 505 -10.15 15.65 2.06
C ASP A 505 -11.36 15.93 2.97
N ALA A 506 -11.73 17.21 3.13
CA ALA A 506 -12.90 17.64 3.89
C ALA A 506 -14.24 17.47 3.13
N ARG A 507 -14.21 17.04 1.86
CA ARG A 507 -15.37 16.92 0.96
C ARG A 507 -16.21 18.20 0.85
N VAL A 508 -15.55 19.35 0.81
CA VAL A 508 -16.23 20.64 0.54
C VAL A 508 -16.96 20.53 -0.80
N PRO A 509 -18.25 20.91 -0.91
CA PRO A 509 -19.02 20.85 -2.17
C PRO A 509 -18.43 21.70 -3.31
N GLN A 510 -18.71 21.30 -4.55
CA GLN A 510 -18.34 22.09 -5.72
C GLN A 510 -19.05 23.45 -5.72
N GLY A 511 -18.31 24.52 -5.98
CA GLY A 511 -18.83 25.89 -6.02
C GLY A 511 -18.78 26.63 -4.68
N GLU A 512 -18.53 25.95 -3.56
CA GLU A 512 -18.26 26.61 -2.30
C GLU A 512 -16.89 27.30 -2.31
N GLU A 513 -16.86 28.48 -1.70
CA GLU A 513 -15.65 29.30 -1.56
C GLU A 513 -15.16 29.24 -0.12
N VAL A 514 -13.85 29.06 0.07
CA VAL A 514 -13.21 28.97 1.38
C VAL A 514 -12.07 29.98 1.52
N ALA A 515 -11.79 30.38 2.75
CA ALA A 515 -10.52 31.02 3.10
C ALA A 515 -9.50 29.92 3.43
N GLY A 516 -8.48 29.76 2.59
CA GLY A 516 -7.39 28.79 2.77
C GLY A 516 -6.12 29.48 3.20
N ILE A 517 -5.37 28.86 4.12
CA ILE A 517 -4.04 29.32 4.52
C ILE A 517 -3.04 28.29 4.00
N ALA A 518 -2.17 28.69 3.09
CA ALA A 518 -1.15 27.84 2.51
C ALA A 518 0.23 28.31 2.97
N VAL A 519 0.87 27.50 3.81
CA VAL A 519 2.22 27.75 4.34
C VAL A 519 3.13 26.64 3.86
N ASP A 520 4.09 26.97 3.01
CA ASP A 520 5.03 26.03 2.41
C ASP A 520 6.48 26.53 2.51
N GLY A 521 7.39 25.85 1.81
CA GLY A 521 8.76 26.35 1.66
C GLY A 521 8.87 27.38 0.53
N VAL A 522 8.59 26.95 -0.70
CA VAL A 522 8.59 27.78 -1.91
C VAL A 522 7.57 27.21 -2.89
N GLY A 523 6.60 28.01 -3.30
CA GLY A 523 5.71 27.74 -4.42
C GLY A 523 5.77 28.83 -5.50
N TYR A 524 5.51 28.47 -6.76
CA TYR A 524 5.48 29.44 -7.86
C TYR A 524 4.22 30.31 -7.78
N GLY A 525 4.42 31.61 -7.58
CA GLY A 525 3.37 32.62 -7.56
C GLY A 525 2.88 32.98 -8.95
N ASP A 526 1.63 33.42 -9.04
CA ASP A 526 1.04 33.86 -10.32
C ASP A 526 1.68 35.15 -10.86
N ASP A 527 2.37 35.90 -10.00
CA ASP A 527 3.19 37.07 -10.33
C ASP A 527 4.66 36.71 -10.65
N GLY A 528 4.98 35.42 -10.73
CA GLY A 528 6.33 34.91 -10.98
C GLY A 528 7.26 35.00 -9.77
N ARG A 529 6.75 35.35 -8.57
CA ARG A 529 7.52 35.38 -7.33
C ARG A 529 7.47 34.04 -6.59
N ALA A 530 8.36 33.88 -5.63
CA ALA A 530 8.26 32.80 -4.64
C ALA A 530 7.20 33.16 -3.60
N TRP A 531 6.19 32.31 -3.46
CA TRP A 531 5.19 32.36 -2.39
C TRP A 531 5.54 31.32 -1.31
N GLY A 532 4.97 31.46 -0.11
CA GLY A 532 5.15 30.47 0.96
C GLY A 532 4.35 30.70 2.25
N GLY A 533 3.45 31.69 2.28
CA GLY A 533 2.68 32.02 3.47
C GLY A 533 1.41 32.79 3.15
N GLU A 534 0.62 32.27 2.20
CA GLU A 534 -0.47 33.02 1.59
C GLU A 534 -1.83 32.71 2.25
N VAL A 535 -2.70 33.72 2.30
CA VAL A 535 -4.12 33.56 2.61
C VAL A 535 -4.91 33.73 1.32
N LEU A 536 -5.55 32.66 0.87
CA LEU A 536 -6.23 32.59 -0.41
C LEU A 536 -7.73 32.50 -0.22
N ARG A 537 -8.46 33.13 -1.12
CA ARG A 537 -9.87 32.84 -1.37
C ARG A 537 -9.93 31.77 -2.47
N ALA A 538 -10.34 30.56 -2.12
CA ALA A 538 -10.21 29.39 -2.99
C ALA A 538 -11.55 28.70 -3.26
N LYS A 539 -11.67 28.13 -4.46
CA LYS A 539 -12.74 27.23 -4.92
C LYS A 539 -12.10 26.13 -5.80
N TYR A 540 -12.84 25.07 -6.16
CA TYR A 540 -12.33 24.06 -7.10
C TYR A 540 -12.08 24.61 -8.50
#